data_AF-A0A7X6XCG2-F1
#
_entry.id   AF-A0A7X6XCG2-F1
#
_cell.length_a   1.000
_cell.length_b   1.000
_cell.length_c   1.000
_cell.angle_alpha   90.00
_cell.angle_beta   90.00
_cell.angle_gamma   90.00
#
_symmetry.space_group_name_H-M   'P 1'
#
loop_
_entity.id
_entity.type
_entity.pdbx_description
1 polymer ?
#
loop_
_entity_poly.entity_id
_entity_poly.type
_entity_poly.pdbx_seq_one_letter_code
_entity_poly.pdbx_strand_id
1 'polypeptide(L)'
;MKIKVGVIFGGETVEHEVSIISAVQAMRNINKDKYDVIPIYISKERIWYSGLMLRDIEVFKDFDNLKKYANKVVLYKSNSEFYLKKVTGLFKTNIETLDIILPIVHGNNVEDGSLAGYLDTVGIPYVGSSVLGSALGQDKVVIKQILKNENIPVVDYT
;
A
#
# COMPACT_ATOMS: atom_id res chain seq x y z
N MET A 1 7.32 -11.32 -20.35
CA MET A 1 6.54 -11.56 -19.11
C MET A 1 6.26 -10.21 -18.48
N LYS A 2 5.05 -9.94 -18.00
CA LYS A 2 4.72 -8.67 -17.32
C LYS A 2 5.15 -8.74 -15.87
N ILE A 3 5.62 -7.63 -15.31
CA ILE A 3 5.94 -7.49 -13.89
C ILE A 3 4.62 -7.36 -13.11
N LYS A 4 4.44 -8.16 -12.06
CA LYS A 4 3.26 -8.14 -11.19
C LYS A 4 3.42 -7.11 -10.08
N VAL A 5 2.72 -5.99 -10.22
CA VAL A 5 2.76 -4.84 -9.30
C VAL A 5 1.56 -4.90 -8.36
N GLY A 6 1.82 -5.13 -7.08
CA GLY A 6 0.80 -5.00 -6.03
C GLY A 6 0.60 -3.53 -5.66
N VAL A 7 -0.57 -2.96 -5.91
CA VAL A 7 -0.87 -1.57 -5.53
C VAL A 7 -1.58 -1.58 -4.18
N ILE A 8 -0.90 -1.10 -3.14
CA ILE A 8 -1.47 -0.99 -1.79
C ILE A 8 -2.09 0.39 -1.61
N PHE A 9 -3.34 0.45 -1.14
CA PHE A 9 -4.06 1.72 -0.94
C PHE A 9 -5.15 1.60 0.13
N GLY A 10 -5.82 2.71 0.46
CA GLY A 10 -6.68 2.85 1.63
C GLY A 10 -5.90 3.15 2.91
N GLY A 11 -6.20 2.42 3.99
CA GLY A 11 -5.58 2.53 5.31
C GLY A 11 -6.50 3.11 6.38
N GLU A 12 -6.25 2.87 7.66
CA GLU A 12 -6.95 3.58 8.74
C GLU A 12 -6.34 4.97 8.93
N THR A 13 -6.79 5.92 8.12
CA THR A 13 -6.25 7.28 8.00
C THR A 13 -7.34 8.25 7.59
N VAL A 14 -7.16 9.55 7.90
CA VAL A 14 -8.08 10.61 7.48
C VAL A 14 -8.01 10.89 5.97
N GLU A 15 -6.96 10.39 5.30
CA GLU A 15 -6.74 10.53 3.85
C GLU A 15 -7.10 9.26 3.08
N HIS A 16 -7.90 8.38 3.69
CA HIS A 16 -8.28 7.07 3.15
C HIS A 16 -8.90 7.16 1.75
N GLU A 17 -9.84 8.09 1.54
CA GLU A 17 -10.53 8.30 0.28
C GLU A 17 -9.61 8.88 -0.80
N VAL A 18 -8.68 9.76 -0.41
CA VAL A 18 -7.67 10.32 -1.32
C VAL A 18 -6.74 9.21 -1.82
N SER A 19 -6.33 8.32 -0.92
CA SER A 19 -5.52 7.14 -1.22
C SER A 19 -6.22 6.22 -2.25
N ILE A 20 -7.52 5.97 -2.10
CA ILE A 20 -8.32 5.21 -3.08
C ILE A 20 -8.34 5.91 -4.45
N ILE A 21 -8.64 7.20 -4.50
CA ILE A 21 -8.72 7.96 -5.75
C ILE A 21 -7.37 7.92 -6.48
N SER A 22 -6.29 8.22 -5.78
CA SER A 22 -4.93 8.19 -6.31
C SER A 22 -4.56 6.81 -6.86
N ALA A 23 -4.87 5.74 -6.13
CA ALA A 23 -4.57 4.39 -6.55
C ALA A 23 -5.35 3.97 -7.80
N VAL A 24 -6.66 4.23 -7.85
CA VAL A 24 -7.48 3.93 -9.04
C VAL A 24 -6.96 4.66 -10.26
N GLN A 25 -6.57 5.94 -10.13
CA GLN A 25 -5.99 6.69 -11.25
C GLN A 25 -4.64 6.14 -11.69
N ALA A 26 -3.76 5.79 -10.75
CA ALA A 26 -2.47 5.17 -11.07
C ALA A 26 -2.63 3.82 -11.78
N MET A 27 -3.51 2.95 -11.26
CA MET A 27 -3.81 1.65 -11.88
C MET A 27 -4.38 1.77 -13.30
N ARG A 28 -5.13 2.84 -13.59
CA ARG A 28 -5.67 3.11 -14.93
C ARG A 28 -4.60 3.53 -15.93
N ASN A 29 -3.59 4.28 -15.49
CA ASN A 29 -2.59 4.92 -16.34
C ASN A 29 -1.24 4.19 -16.44
N ILE A 30 -1.01 3.19 -15.58
CA ILE A 30 0.21 2.37 -15.64
C ILE A 30 0.35 1.66 -17.00
N ASN A 31 1.60 1.49 -17.46
CA ASN A 31 1.88 0.82 -18.74
C ASN A 31 1.46 -0.66 -18.69
N LYS A 32 0.32 -0.96 -19.31
CA LYS A 32 -0.28 -2.31 -19.30
C LYS A 32 0.49 -3.33 -20.14
N ASP A 33 1.42 -2.92 -20.99
CA ASP A 33 2.28 -3.84 -21.75
C ASP A 33 3.42 -4.37 -20.88
N LYS A 34 3.86 -3.57 -19.90
CA LYS A 34 4.95 -3.92 -18.97
C LYS A 34 4.45 -4.51 -17.66
N TYR A 35 3.31 -4.05 -17.15
CA TYR A 35 2.86 -4.34 -15.80
C TYR A 35 1.49 -5.03 -15.77
N ASP A 36 1.36 -6.03 -14.90
CA ASP A 36 0.08 -6.56 -14.45
C ASP A 36 -0.18 -6.06 -13.02
N VAL A 37 -1.37 -5.54 -12.75
CA VAL A 37 -1.62 -4.68 -11.58
C VAL A 37 -2.61 -5.28 -10.61
N ILE A 38 -2.14 -5.70 -9.45
CA ILE A 38 -2.94 -6.40 -8.47
C ILE A 38 -3.36 -5.39 -7.39
N PRO A 39 -4.66 -5.02 -7.29
CA PRO A 39 -5.11 -4.10 -6.25
C PRO A 39 -5.10 -4.78 -4.88
N ILE A 40 -4.60 -4.07 -3.88
CA ILE A 40 -4.55 -4.48 -2.47
C ILE A 40 -5.10 -3.32 -1.63
N TYR A 41 -6.36 -3.43 -1.24
CA TYR A 41 -7.06 -2.41 -0.47
C TYR A 41 -6.97 -2.72 1.02
N ILE A 42 -6.56 -1.73 1.83
CA ILE A 42 -6.62 -1.77 3.29
C ILE A 42 -7.84 -0.97 3.73
N SER A 43 -8.83 -1.65 4.31
CA SER A 43 -10.01 -1.00 4.89
C SER A 43 -9.70 -0.18 6.14
N LYS A 44 -10.66 0.65 6.58
CA LYS A 44 -10.57 1.40 7.84
C LYS A 44 -10.47 0.49 9.07
N GLU A 45 -10.98 -0.74 8.98
CA GLU A 45 -10.82 -1.78 10.01
C GLU A 45 -9.49 -2.54 9.90
N ARG A 46 -8.54 -2.06 9.09
CA ARG A 46 -7.22 -2.68 8.82
C ARG A 46 -7.29 -4.06 8.18
N ILE A 47 -8.43 -4.43 7.60
CA ILE A 47 -8.58 -5.69 6.85
C ILE A 47 -8.13 -5.45 5.42
N TRP A 48 -7.32 -6.37 4.90
CA TRP A 48 -6.75 -6.33 3.56
C TRP A 48 -7.63 -7.12 2.58
N TYR A 49 -7.94 -6.51 1.44
CA TYR A 49 -8.76 -7.07 0.38
C TYR A 49 -8.02 -7.03 -0.96
N SER A 50 -8.26 -8.03 -1.81
CA SER A 50 -7.80 -8.03 -3.20
C SER A 50 -8.88 -8.59 -4.14
N GLY A 51 -8.91 -8.08 -5.36
CA GLY A 51 -9.85 -8.46 -6.41
C GLY A 51 -9.95 -7.39 -7.49
N LEU A 52 -10.12 -7.80 -8.75
CA LEU A 52 -10.09 -6.89 -9.90
C LEU A 52 -11.11 -5.75 -9.83
N MET A 53 -12.24 -5.97 -9.14
CA MET A 53 -13.27 -4.93 -8.93
C MET A 53 -12.72 -3.70 -8.20
N LEU A 54 -11.68 -3.85 -7.37
CA LEU A 54 -11.06 -2.76 -6.61
C LEU A 54 -10.30 -1.75 -7.51
N ARG A 55 -10.21 -2.02 -8.82
CA ARG A 55 -9.72 -1.06 -9.82
C ARG A 55 -10.78 -0.03 -10.22
N ASP A 56 -12.02 -0.21 -9.79
CA ASP A 56 -13.12 0.71 -10.06
C ASP A 56 -13.46 1.54 -8.82
N ILE A 57 -13.49 2.86 -8.99
CA ILE A 57 -13.78 3.80 -7.91
C ILE A 57 -15.21 3.68 -7.39
N GLU A 58 -16.16 3.28 -8.26
CA GLU A 58 -17.58 3.15 -7.90
C GLU A 58 -17.81 2.08 -6.83
N VAL A 59 -16.93 1.06 -6.75
CA VAL A 59 -16.97 0.02 -5.73
C VAL A 59 -16.84 0.57 -4.31
N PHE A 60 -16.15 1.70 -4.14
CA PHE A 60 -15.89 2.27 -2.83
C PHE A 60 -17.03 3.12 -2.28
N LYS A 61 -18.04 3.46 -3.10
CA LYS A 61 -19.25 4.18 -2.64
C LYS A 61 -20.15 3.31 -1.77
N ASP A 62 -20.11 1.99 -1.97
CA ASP A 62 -20.91 1.01 -1.23
C ASP A 62 -20.09 -0.24 -0.88
N PHE A 63 -18.85 -0.02 -0.43
CA PHE A 63 -17.90 -1.11 -0.22
C PHE A 63 -18.40 -2.12 0.82
N ASP A 64 -19.16 -1.68 1.83
CA ASP A 64 -19.66 -2.58 2.86
C ASP A 64 -20.56 -3.70 2.34
N ASN A 65 -21.35 -3.42 1.32
CA ASN A 65 -22.19 -4.42 0.66
C ASN A 65 -21.42 -5.21 -0.41
N LEU A 66 -20.38 -4.61 -1.00
CA LEU A 66 -19.58 -5.18 -2.08
C LEU A 66 -18.37 -5.99 -1.61
N LYS A 67 -17.90 -5.82 -0.36
CA LYS A 67 -16.69 -6.48 0.17
C LYS A 67 -16.76 -8.00 0.15
N LYS A 68 -17.97 -8.58 0.09
CA LYS A 68 -18.19 -10.03 -0.07
C LYS A 68 -17.70 -10.58 -1.41
N TYR A 69 -17.54 -9.73 -2.42
CA TYR A 69 -17.02 -10.08 -3.75
C TYR A 69 -15.49 -9.90 -3.85
N ALA A 70 -14.87 -9.29 -2.84
CA ALA A 70 -13.43 -9.21 -2.71
C ALA A 70 -12.88 -10.36 -1.84
N ASN A 71 -11.62 -10.73 -2.05
CA ASN A 71 -10.96 -11.72 -1.21
C ASN A 71 -10.26 -11.02 -0.05
N LYS A 72 -10.54 -11.44 1.19
CA LYS A 72 -9.68 -11.09 2.32
C LYS A 72 -8.34 -11.79 2.15
N VAL A 73 -7.25 -11.04 2.19
CA VAL A 73 -5.91 -11.56 1.89
C VAL A 73 -4.88 -11.19 2.96
N VAL A 74 -3.77 -11.92 2.95
CA VAL A 74 -2.51 -11.50 3.59
C VAL A 74 -1.38 -11.65 2.58
N LEU A 75 -0.38 -10.76 2.68
CA LEU A 75 0.85 -10.88 1.93
C LEU A 75 1.86 -11.69 2.74
N TYR A 76 2.47 -12.68 2.09
CA TYR A 76 3.53 -13.48 2.69
C TYR A 76 4.53 -13.97 1.64
N LYS A 77 5.73 -14.35 2.10
CA LYS A 77 6.77 -14.96 1.28
C LYS A 77 6.73 -16.48 1.43
N SER A 78 6.87 -17.20 0.32
CA SER A 78 7.10 -18.64 0.31
C SER A 78 8.19 -18.96 -0.71
N ASN A 79 9.25 -19.61 -0.25
CA ASN A 79 10.45 -19.84 -1.06
C ASN A 79 10.98 -18.52 -1.65
N SER A 80 11.10 -18.43 -2.98
CA SER A 80 11.58 -17.26 -3.72
C SER A 80 10.46 -16.35 -4.22
N GLU A 81 9.20 -16.60 -3.86
CA GLU A 81 8.04 -15.87 -4.39
C GLU A 81 7.21 -15.21 -3.28
N PHE A 82 6.50 -14.14 -3.65
CA PHE A 82 5.57 -13.42 -2.78
C PHE A 82 4.15 -13.64 -3.24
N TYR A 83 3.24 -13.86 -2.29
CA TYR A 83 1.88 -14.27 -2.58
C TYR A 83 0.86 -13.45 -1.80
N LEU A 84 -0.27 -13.19 -2.46
CA LEU A 84 -1.51 -12.87 -1.76
C LEU A 84 -2.27 -14.16 -1.47
N LYS A 85 -2.41 -14.48 -0.19
CA LYS A 85 -3.14 -15.66 0.26
C LYS A 85 -4.51 -15.29 0.76
N LYS A 86 -5.54 -15.96 0.25
CA LYS A 86 -6.90 -15.83 0.79
C LYS A 86 -6.97 -16.40 2.20
N VAL A 87 -7.52 -15.63 3.14
CA VAL A 87 -7.62 -16.03 4.56
C VAL A 87 -9.01 -16.53 4.98
N THR A 88 -9.98 -16.52 4.05
CA THR A 88 -11.37 -16.94 4.30
C THR A 88 -11.79 -18.10 3.39
N GLY A 89 -12.76 -18.89 3.85
CA GLY A 89 -13.27 -20.07 3.14
C GLY A 89 -12.58 -21.38 3.55
N LEU A 90 -13.12 -22.51 3.08
CA LEU A 90 -12.58 -23.84 3.40
C LEU A 90 -11.19 -24.09 2.80
N PHE A 91 -10.89 -23.48 1.66
CA PHE A 91 -9.61 -23.63 0.97
C PHE A 91 -8.85 -22.30 0.98
N LYS A 92 -7.76 -22.24 1.76
CA LYS A 92 -6.86 -21.10 1.81
C LYS A 92 -5.86 -21.19 0.66
N THR A 93 -6.20 -20.60 -0.48
CA THR A 93 -5.38 -20.64 -1.70
C THR A 93 -4.58 -19.36 -1.89
N ASN A 94 -3.45 -19.50 -2.59
CA ASN A 94 -2.73 -18.36 -3.15
C ASN A 94 -3.50 -17.88 -4.37
N ILE A 95 -3.89 -16.60 -4.38
CA ILE A 95 -4.71 -16.05 -5.46
C ILE A 95 -3.87 -15.27 -6.47
N GLU A 96 -2.75 -14.69 -6.03
CA GLU A 96 -1.83 -13.93 -6.88
C GLU A 96 -0.39 -14.07 -6.39
N THR A 97 0.54 -13.92 -7.32
CA THR A 97 1.97 -13.68 -7.05
C THR A 97 2.30 -12.19 -7.24
N LEU A 98 3.32 -11.68 -6.56
CA LEU A 98 3.76 -10.29 -6.65
C LEU A 98 5.27 -10.22 -6.84
N ASP A 99 5.72 -9.26 -7.66
CA ASP A 99 7.15 -8.97 -7.87
C ASP A 99 7.58 -7.72 -7.11
N ILE A 100 6.69 -6.72 -7.02
CA ILE A 100 6.95 -5.42 -6.39
C ILE A 100 5.66 -4.82 -5.85
N ILE A 101 5.77 -4.03 -4.79
CA ILE A 101 4.68 -3.22 -4.25
C ILE A 101 4.82 -1.76 -4.69
N LEU A 102 3.69 -1.15 -5.07
CA LEU A 102 3.52 0.28 -5.23
C LEU A 102 2.57 0.78 -4.14
N PRO A 103 3.07 1.31 -3.01
CA PRO A 103 2.24 1.92 -1.99
C PRO A 103 1.71 3.26 -2.50
N ILE A 104 0.38 3.40 -2.53
CA ILE A 104 -0.33 4.66 -2.77
C ILE A 104 -1.26 4.84 -1.59
N VAL A 105 -0.67 5.28 -0.49
CA VAL A 105 -1.26 5.40 0.84
C VAL A 105 -0.89 6.74 1.42
N HIS A 106 -1.72 7.25 2.34
CA HIS A 106 -1.53 8.58 2.92
C HIS A 106 -1.81 8.59 4.42
N GLY A 107 -0.97 9.30 5.16
CA GLY A 107 -1.13 9.57 6.57
C GLY A 107 -0.51 8.52 7.51
N ASN A 108 -0.98 8.54 8.74
CA ASN A 108 -0.40 7.79 9.85
C ASN A 108 -0.55 6.26 9.67
N ASN A 109 0.38 5.48 10.22
CA ASN A 109 0.51 4.02 10.08
C ASN A 109 0.83 3.50 8.67
N VAL A 110 0.93 4.36 7.67
CA VAL A 110 1.18 3.96 6.27
C VAL A 110 2.30 4.76 5.60
N GLU A 111 2.52 6.02 5.99
CA GLU A 111 3.65 6.86 5.52
C GLU A 111 4.73 7.10 6.60
N ASP A 112 4.50 6.67 7.84
CA ASP A 112 5.41 6.84 8.98
C ASP A 112 6.50 5.76 9.09
N GLY A 113 6.61 4.90 8.08
CA GLY A 113 7.51 3.75 8.07
C GLY A 113 6.90 2.44 8.58
N SER A 114 5.67 2.44 9.11
CA SER A 114 5.02 1.20 9.58
C SER A 114 4.74 0.23 8.42
N LEU A 115 4.17 0.72 7.32
CA LEU A 115 3.95 -0.10 6.13
C LEU A 115 5.28 -0.53 5.48
N ALA A 116 6.24 0.39 5.38
CA ALA A 116 7.59 0.07 4.88
C ALA A 116 8.23 -1.05 5.72
N GLY A 117 8.12 -0.98 7.05
CA GLY A 117 8.62 -2.00 7.96
C GLY A 117 7.92 -3.33 7.77
N TYR A 118 6.60 -3.34 7.58
CA TYR A 118 5.87 -4.56 7.21
C TYR A 118 6.40 -5.17 5.91
N LEU A 119 6.59 -4.36 4.86
CA LEU A 119 7.10 -4.83 3.56
C LEU A 119 8.55 -5.33 3.67
N ASP A 120 9.40 -4.66 4.45
CA ASP A 120 10.77 -5.09 4.77
C ASP A 120 10.76 -6.45 5.51
N THR A 121 9.82 -6.67 6.45
CA THR A 121 9.72 -7.96 7.16
C THR A 121 9.31 -9.11 6.24
N VAL A 122 8.46 -8.83 5.24
CA VAL A 122 8.12 -9.78 4.18
C VAL A 122 9.32 -9.96 3.22
N GLY A 123 10.10 -8.91 3.01
CA GLY A 123 11.26 -8.84 2.12
C GLY A 123 10.88 -8.61 0.65
N ILE A 124 9.69 -8.10 0.37
CA ILE A 124 9.26 -7.77 -1.01
C ILE A 124 9.80 -6.39 -1.41
N PRO A 125 10.31 -6.20 -2.64
CA PRO A 125 10.65 -4.88 -3.15
C PRO A 125 9.42 -3.95 -3.15
N TYR A 126 9.62 -2.67 -2.85
CA TYR A 126 8.57 -1.66 -2.95
C TYR A 126 9.08 -0.30 -3.38
N VAL A 127 8.18 0.51 -3.92
CA VAL A 127 8.43 1.90 -4.30
C VAL A 127 8.30 2.80 -3.07
N GLY A 128 9.19 3.78 -2.94
CA GLY A 128 9.14 4.81 -1.90
C GLY A 128 10.36 4.81 -0.99
N SER A 129 10.27 5.57 0.09
CA SER A 129 11.30 5.64 1.13
C SER A 129 11.32 4.37 1.98
N SER A 130 12.50 3.98 2.47
CA SER A 130 12.63 2.94 3.50
C SER A 130 12.06 3.40 4.85
N VAL A 131 12.08 2.52 5.86
CA VAL A 131 11.55 2.79 7.21
C VAL A 131 12.05 4.11 7.79
N LEU A 132 13.38 4.32 7.82
CA LEU A 132 13.96 5.53 8.41
C LEU A 132 13.56 6.78 7.62
N GLY A 133 13.65 6.74 6.29
CA GLY A 133 13.28 7.89 5.46
C GLY A 133 11.80 8.26 5.60
N SER A 134 10.93 7.27 5.73
CA SER A 134 9.49 7.45 5.95
C SER A 134 9.20 8.06 7.33
N ALA A 135 9.77 7.49 8.39
CA ALA A 135 9.60 7.98 9.77
C ALA A 135 10.07 9.43 9.91
N LEU A 136 11.27 9.74 9.38
CA LEU A 136 11.80 11.11 9.37
C LEU A 136 10.92 12.04 8.53
N GLY A 137 10.53 11.64 7.32
CA GLY A 137 9.70 12.45 6.44
C GLY A 137 8.34 12.80 7.05
N GLN A 138 7.80 11.92 7.89
CA GLN A 138 6.52 12.12 8.55
C GLN A 138 6.61 13.06 9.76
N ASP A 139 7.62 12.90 10.61
CA ASP A 139 7.81 13.77 11.78
C ASP A 139 8.46 15.11 11.39
N LYS A 140 7.62 16.15 11.33
CA LYS A 140 8.04 17.50 10.91
C LYS A 140 8.98 18.19 11.89
N VAL A 141 9.00 17.78 13.15
CA VAL A 141 9.94 18.33 14.14
C VAL A 141 11.30 17.69 13.95
N VAL A 142 11.35 16.36 13.91
CA VAL A 142 12.60 15.61 13.80
C VAL A 142 13.31 15.90 12.48
N ILE A 143 12.59 15.92 11.35
CA ILE A 143 13.23 16.26 10.06
C ILE A 143 13.81 17.67 10.07
N LYS A 144 13.13 18.66 10.69
CA LYS A 144 13.64 20.02 10.79
C LYS A 144 14.92 20.10 11.63
N GLN A 145 15.04 19.30 12.68
CA GLN A 145 16.28 19.20 13.46
C GLN A 145 17.44 18.68 12.62
N ILE A 146 17.21 17.62 11.83
CA ILE A 146 18.22 17.04 10.94
C ILE A 146 18.61 18.05 9.85
N LEU A 147 17.63 18.64 9.17
CA LEU A 147 17.88 19.63 8.12
C LEU A 147 18.68 20.83 8.67
N LYS A 148 18.33 21.33 9.86
CA LYS A 148 19.07 22.42 10.51
C LYS A 148 20.50 22.02 10.87
N ASN A 149 20.71 20.79 11.36
CA ASN A 149 22.05 20.25 11.63
C ASN A 149 22.91 20.20 10.36
N GLU A 150 22.29 19.87 9.22
CA GLU A 150 22.94 19.86 7.90
C GLU A 150 22.99 21.25 7.23
N ASN A 151 22.71 22.33 7.98
CA ASN A 151 22.70 23.72 7.49
C ASN A 151 21.71 23.99 6.34
N ILE A 152 20.64 23.19 6.24
CA ILE A 152 19.55 23.42 5.30
C ILE A 152 18.53 24.37 5.95
N PRO A 153 18.15 25.49 5.29
CA PRO A 153 17.18 26.44 5.84
C PRO A 153 15.82 25.79 6.10
N VAL A 154 15.27 26.02 7.30
CA VAL A 154 13.93 25.59 7.71
C VAL A 154 13.20 26.72 8.41
N VAL A 155 11.87 26.72 8.36
CA VAL A 155 11.05 27.68 9.11
C VAL A 155 11.14 27.35 10.60
N ASP A 156 11.32 28.39 11.43
CA ASP A 156 11.31 28.30 12.89
C ASP A 156 10.05 27.60 13.41
N TYR A 157 10.19 26.90 14.53
CA TYR A 157 9.12 26.15 15.18
C TYR A 157 9.38 26.09 16.68
N THR A 158 8.29 25.91 17.44
CA THR A 158 8.26 25.77 18.90
C THR A 158 7.65 24.45 19.28
#